data_AF-A0A645ALA4-F1
#
_entry.id   AF-A0A645ALA4-F1
#
_cell.length_a   1.000
_cell.length_b   1.000
_cell.length_c   1.000
_cell.angle_alpha   90.00
_cell.angle_beta   90.00
_cell.angle_gamma   90.00
#
_symmetry.space_group_name_H-M   'P 1'
#
loop_
_entity.id
_entity.type
_entity.pdbx_description
1 polymer ?
#
loop_
_entity_poly.entity_id
_entity_poly.type
_entity_poly.pdbx_seq_one_letter_code
_entity_poly.pdbx_strand_id
1 'polypeptide(L)'
;MVSGVCDGFIGNRMIERYSQQAGFLLDEGATPEQVDKAIEKFGFPMGPFRMIDMAGNDIGWAIRKRRAVEQPDMKYSKTADLLCEMGRFGQKTSAGWYDYEAGKRDAKPSAVVLKMIEDYRQQQGITPRKISDDEIVQRLVFSLVNEGAKILEEGIASKSGDIDMVYLTGYGFPMWRGGPMHYAGEVGLFNVVQAMKRFARNPHDDAKAWAPSKLITDLAVAGKTFE
;
A
#
# COMPACT_ATOMS: atom_id res chain seq x y z
N MET A 1 1.30 -22.27 10.47
CA MET A 1 1.64 -21.50 9.26
C MET A 1 3.03 -21.92 8.82
N VAL A 2 3.14 -22.64 7.72
CA VAL A 2 4.43 -22.93 7.07
C VAL A 2 4.47 -22.00 5.85
N SER A 3 5.13 -20.86 5.95
CA SER A 3 5.37 -19.99 4.79
C SER A 3 6.49 -20.62 3.97
N GLY A 4 6.28 -20.81 2.67
CA GLY A 4 7.38 -21.08 1.74
C GLY A 4 8.43 -19.97 1.79
N VAL A 5 9.69 -20.32 1.50
CA VAL A 5 10.79 -19.35 1.46
C VAL A 5 10.66 -18.50 0.19
N CYS A 6 10.05 -17.32 0.33
CA CYS A 6 10.12 -16.25 -0.65
C CYS A 6 10.62 -14.97 0.04
N ASP A 7 11.29 -14.10 -0.71
CA ASP A 7 11.84 -12.85 -0.20
C ASP A 7 10.72 -11.98 0.42
N GLY A 8 10.69 -11.87 1.75
CA GLY A 8 9.69 -11.10 2.53
C GLY A 8 8.56 -11.88 3.23
N PHE A 9 8.38 -13.18 3.00
CA PHE A 9 7.17 -13.93 3.43
C PHE A 9 5.85 -13.33 2.87
N ILE A 10 4.71 -13.94 3.20
CA ILE A 10 3.38 -13.50 2.73
C ILE A 10 3.12 -12.01 3.05
N GLY A 11 3.36 -11.62 4.30
CA GLY A 11 3.02 -10.29 4.80
C GLY A 11 3.84 -9.15 4.18
N ASN A 12 5.18 -9.22 4.20
CA ASN A 12 5.97 -8.08 3.73
C ASN A 12 5.88 -7.91 2.21
N ARG A 13 5.72 -9.01 1.47
CA ARG A 13 5.52 -8.95 0.03
C ARG A 13 4.23 -8.20 -0.34
N MET A 14 3.14 -8.48 0.40
CA MET A 14 1.88 -7.77 0.20
C MET A 14 1.96 -6.31 0.69
N ILE A 15 2.59 -6.03 1.83
CA ILE A 15 2.69 -4.65 2.36
C ILE A 15 3.54 -3.73 1.47
N GLU A 16 4.49 -4.28 0.70
CA GLU A 16 5.28 -3.53 -0.28
C GLU A 16 4.37 -2.93 -1.36
N ARG A 17 3.39 -3.68 -1.87
CA ARG A 17 2.41 -3.19 -2.86
C ARG A 17 1.46 -2.16 -2.27
N TYR A 18 1.01 -2.37 -1.04
CA TYR A 18 0.22 -1.39 -0.31
C TYR A 18 0.96 -0.06 -0.13
N SER A 19 2.24 -0.11 0.25
CA SER A 19 3.08 1.07 0.45
C SER A 19 3.41 1.76 -0.89
N GLN A 20 3.60 0.99 -1.96
CA GLN A 20 3.78 1.49 -3.32
C GLN A 20 2.57 2.34 -3.74
N GLN A 21 1.34 1.84 -3.53
CA GLN A 21 0.11 2.57 -3.83
C GLN A 21 -0.09 3.81 -2.95
N ALA A 22 0.26 3.75 -1.66
CA ALA A 22 0.25 4.92 -0.78
C ALA A 22 1.13 6.05 -1.36
N GLY A 23 2.33 5.72 -1.86
CA GLY A 23 3.21 6.68 -2.52
C GLY A 23 2.60 7.31 -3.78
N PHE A 24 2.04 6.51 -4.69
CA PHE A 24 1.41 7.04 -5.91
C PHE A 24 0.18 7.90 -5.64
N LEU A 25 -0.58 7.60 -4.58
CA LEU A 25 -1.67 8.46 -4.13
C LEU A 25 -1.15 9.86 -3.76
N LEU A 26 0.03 9.98 -3.16
CA LEU A 26 0.66 11.28 -2.90
C LEU A 26 1.04 11.99 -4.19
N ASP A 27 1.65 11.28 -5.15
CA ASP A 27 2.05 11.86 -6.43
C ASP A 27 0.85 12.47 -7.15
N GLU A 28 -0.32 11.84 -7.05
CA GLU A 28 -1.51 12.23 -7.79
C GLU A 28 -2.39 13.29 -7.12
N GLY A 29 -2.16 13.62 -5.84
CA GLY A 29 -2.88 14.71 -5.19
C GLY A 29 -3.28 14.48 -3.74
N ALA A 30 -3.18 13.25 -3.21
CA ALA A 30 -3.50 13.00 -1.82
C ALA A 30 -2.41 13.55 -0.87
N THR A 31 -2.77 13.75 0.39
CA THR A 31 -1.82 14.03 1.47
C THR A 31 -1.64 12.79 2.35
N PRO A 32 -0.52 12.67 3.11
CA PRO A 32 -0.35 11.55 4.03
C PRO A 32 -1.53 11.41 5.01
N GLU A 33 -2.00 12.54 5.54
CA GLU A 33 -3.14 12.58 6.45
C GLU A 33 -4.43 12.09 5.80
N GLN A 34 -4.69 12.47 4.55
CA GLN A 34 -5.88 12.03 3.83
C GLN A 34 -5.88 10.51 3.63
N VAL A 35 -4.74 9.95 3.24
CA VAL A 35 -4.62 8.50 3.01
C VAL A 35 -4.77 7.73 4.33
N ASP A 36 -4.10 8.17 5.38
CA ASP A 36 -4.18 7.54 6.69
C ASP A 36 -5.62 7.60 7.24
N LYS A 37 -6.28 8.76 7.18
CA LYS A 37 -7.67 8.90 7.62
C LYS A 37 -8.63 8.00 6.84
N ALA A 38 -8.47 7.89 5.52
CA ALA A 38 -9.35 7.06 4.69
C ALA A 38 -9.23 5.57 5.05
N ILE A 39 -8.01 5.06 5.22
CA ILE A 39 -7.79 3.64 5.55
C ILE A 39 -8.10 3.32 7.02
N GLU A 40 -7.90 4.27 7.93
CA GLU A 40 -8.32 4.15 9.33
C GLU A 40 -9.84 4.12 9.45
N LYS A 41 -10.54 4.98 8.68
CA LYS A 41 -12.01 4.96 8.56
C LYS A 41 -12.52 3.64 7.96
N PHE A 42 -11.76 3.03 7.05
CA PHE A 42 -12.08 1.69 6.54
C PHE A 42 -12.01 0.62 7.65
N GLY A 43 -11.09 0.79 8.60
CA GLY A 43 -11.00 -0.01 9.82
C GLY A 43 -9.59 -0.38 10.28
N PHE A 44 -8.53 0.06 9.60
CA PHE A 44 -7.17 -0.18 10.08
C PHE A 44 -6.89 0.64 11.36
N PRO A 45 -6.09 0.13 12.32
CA PRO A 45 -5.74 0.88 13.52
C PRO A 45 -4.78 2.04 13.25
N MET A 46 -4.05 1.99 12.13
CA MET A 46 -3.05 2.97 11.75
C MET A 46 -2.86 2.97 10.23
N GLY A 47 -2.85 4.17 9.64
CA GLY A 47 -2.58 4.33 8.21
C GLY A 47 -1.12 4.05 7.81
N PRO A 48 -0.85 3.92 6.49
CA PRO A 48 0.48 3.60 5.97
C PRO A 48 1.56 4.56 6.45
N PHE A 49 1.30 5.86 6.48
CA PHE A 49 2.34 6.85 6.73
C PHE A 49 2.72 6.91 8.21
N ARG A 50 1.73 6.86 9.11
CA ARG A 50 1.96 6.70 10.55
C ARG A 50 2.68 5.40 10.89
N MET A 51 2.32 4.29 10.21
CA MET A 51 2.99 3.00 10.39
C MET A 51 4.46 3.06 10.00
N ILE A 52 4.78 3.64 8.84
CA ILE A 52 6.18 3.72 8.37
C ILE A 52 6.97 4.72 9.23
N ASP A 53 6.38 5.82 9.69
CA ASP A 53 7.04 6.73 10.64
C ASP A 53 7.35 6.06 11.99
N MET A 54 6.52 5.11 12.42
CA MET A 54 6.78 4.30 13.61
C MET A 54 7.91 3.28 13.38
N ALA A 55 7.96 2.65 12.20
CA ALA A 55 8.99 1.67 11.86
C ALA A 55 10.37 2.31 11.58
N GLY A 56 10.38 3.44 10.88
CA GLY A 56 11.56 4.11 10.37
C GLY A 56 11.59 4.17 8.85
N ASN A 57 11.49 5.38 8.27
CA ASN A 57 11.47 5.54 6.80
C ASN A 57 12.78 5.12 6.12
N ASP A 58 13.89 5.18 6.84
CA ASP A 58 15.22 4.77 6.38
C ASP A 58 15.34 3.26 6.11
N ILE A 59 14.57 2.43 6.81
CA ILE A 59 14.51 0.98 6.56
C ILE A 59 13.92 0.73 5.17
N GLY A 60 12.78 1.36 4.87
CA GLY A 60 12.16 1.31 3.55
C GLY A 60 13.05 1.92 2.46
N TRP A 61 13.80 2.97 2.78
CA TRP A 61 14.76 3.60 1.86
C TRP A 61 15.89 2.65 1.45
N ALA A 62 16.48 1.93 2.41
CA ALA A 62 17.51 0.93 2.13
C ALA A 62 16.97 -0.19 1.22
N ILE A 63 15.74 -0.65 1.47
CA ILE A 63 15.07 -1.67 0.63
C ILE A 63 14.86 -1.14 -0.79
N ARG A 64 14.32 0.06 -0.96
CA ARG A 64 14.09 0.66 -2.28
C ARG A 64 15.38 0.88 -3.07
N LYS A 65 16.47 1.31 -2.42
CA LYS A 65 17.80 1.41 -3.06
C LYS A 65 18.29 0.07 -3.59
N ARG A 66 18.10 -1.02 -2.82
CA ARG A 66 18.44 -2.37 -3.27
C ARG A 66 17.55 -2.81 -4.43
N ARG A 67 16.22 -2.60 -4.33
CA ARG A 67 15.25 -2.94 -5.39
C ARG A 67 15.49 -2.16 -6.69
N ALA A 68 15.96 -0.92 -6.63
CA ALA A 68 16.31 -0.16 -7.83
C ALA A 68 17.44 -0.81 -8.65
N VAL A 69 18.32 -1.59 -8.00
CA VAL A 69 19.38 -2.37 -8.68
C VAL A 69 18.86 -3.74 -9.12
N GLU A 70 18.10 -4.43 -8.26
CA GLU A 70 17.61 -5.80 -8.51
C GLU A 70 16.43 -5.86 -9.50
N GLN A 71 15.56 -4.85 -9.47
CA GLN A 71 14.29 -4.76 -10.21
C GLN A 71 14.08 -3.33 -10.73
N PRO A 72 14.89 -2.86 -11.69
CA PRO A 72 14.85 -1.47 -12.16
C PRO A 72 13.51 -1.08 -12.80
N ASP A 73 12.73 -2.06 -13.26
CA ASP A 73 11.40 -1.85 -13.84
C ASP A 73 10.31 -1.57 -12.79
N MET A 74 10.56 -1.87 -11.51
CA MET A 74 9.58 -1.67 -10.45
C MET A 74 9.50 -0.19 -10.08
N LYS A 75 8.33 0.42 -10.31
CA LYS A 75 8.13 1.85 -10.07
C LYS A 75 7.84 2.15 -8.61
N TYR A 76 8.44 3.19 -8.06
CA TYR A 76 8.08 3.74 -6.75
C TYR A 76 7.90 5.25 -6.87
N SER A 77 7.01 5.81 -6.05
CA SER A 77 7.01 7.26 -5.81
C SER A 77 8.36 7.66 -5.21
N LYS A 78 8.94 8.76 -5.71
CA LYS A 78 10.19 9.31 -5.15
C LYS A 78 9.96 10.10 -3.87
N THR A 79 8.73 10.43 -3.51
CA THR A 79 8.41 11.23 -2.30
C THR A 79 8.97 10.61 -1.03
N ALA A 80 8.95 9.28 -0.92
CA ALA A 80 9.50 8.56 0.22
C ALA A 80 11.03 8.60 0.31
N ASP A 81 11.73 8.74 -0.83
CA ASP A 81 13.19 8.88 -0.86
C ASP A 81 13.59 10.31 -0.54
N LEU A 82 12.90 11.30 -1.12
CA LEU A 82 13.06 12.73 -0.81
C LEU A 82 12.90 13.00 0.70
N LEU A 83 11.90 12.35 1.33
CA LEU A 83 11.69 12.44 2.77
C LEU A 83 12.94 11.98 3.57
N CYS A 84 13.54 10.86 3.18
CA CYS A 84 14.73 10.31 3.82
C CYS A 84 15.98 11.18 3.55
N GLU A 85 16.10 11.75 2.36
CA GLU A 85 17.19 12.67 2.01
C GLU A 85 17.15 13.94 2.88
N MET A 86 15.97 14.33 3.36
CA MET A 86 15.80 15.42 4.34
C MET A 86 16.09 15.00 5.80
N GLY A 87 16.52 13.75 6.03
CA GLY A 87 16.77 13.21 7.38
C GLY A 87 15.51 12.91 8.19
N ARG A 88 14.34 12.84 7.53
CA ARG A 88 13.05 12.65 8.19
C ARG A 88 12.70 11.16 8.31
N PHE A 89 13.32 10.50 9.28
CA PHE A 89 13.24 9.04 9.46
C PHE A 89 12.08 8.56 10.34
N GLY A 90 11.12 9.41 10.71
CA GLY A 90 9.95 9.05 11.50
C GLY A 90 10.03 9.48 12.96
N GLN A 91 9.34 8.74 13.84
CA GLN A 91 9.23 9.06 15.27
C GLN A 91 10.59 9.10 15.97
N LYS A 92 11.55 8.26 15.56
CA LYS A 92 12.89 8.21 16.14
C LYS A 92 13.71 9.50 15.93
N THR A 93 13.39 10.27 14.89
CA THR A 93 13.98 11.58 14.59
C THR A 93 13.02 12.73 14.90
N SER A 94 11.89 12.46 15.55
CA SER A 94 10.78 13.41 15.76
C SER A 94 10.20 14.01 14.47
N ALA A 95 10.52 13.43 13.31
CA ALA A 95 10.22 13.99 12.00
C ALA A 95 10.21 12.87 10.95
N GLY A 96 9.06 12.64 10.33
CA GLY A 96 8.83 11.72 9.21
C GLY A 96 7.84 12.33 8.22
N TRP A 97 6.87 11.54 7.75
CA TRP A 97 5.68 12.07 7.05
C TRP A 97 4.92 13.07 7.91
N TYR A 98 4.97 12.90 9.23
CA TYR A 98 4.45 13.81 10.22
C TYR A 98 5.56 14.43 11.07
N ASP A 99 5.23 15.53 11.76
CA ASP A 99 6.05 16.09 12.84
C ASP A 99 5.60 15.48 14.17
N TYR A 100 6.56 15.18 15.04
CA TYR A 100 6.32 14.59 16.36
C TYR A 100 6.96 15.45 17.44
N GLU A 101 6.27 15.58 18.59
CA GLU A 101 6.84 16.23 19.76
C GLU A 101 7.51 15.20 20.67
N ALA A 102 8.64 15.57 21.29
CA ALA A 102 9.34 14.70 22.21
C ALA A 102 8.41 14.21 23.33
N GLY A 103 8.37 12.88 23.52
CA GLY A 103 7.51 12.24 24.52
C GLY A 103 6.02 12.11 24.13
N LYS A 104 5.61 12.63 22.96
CA LYS A 104 4.25 12.43 22.42
C LYS A 104 4.29 11.54 21.19
N ARG A 105 3.20 10.78 21.00
CA ARG A 105 3.01 9.92 19.82
C ARG A 105 2.03 10.51 18.80
N ASP A 106 1.57 11.74 19.05
CA ASP A 106 0.64 12.44 18.15
C ASP A 106 1.35 12.80 16.85
N ALA A 107 0.79 12.35 15.73
CA ALA A 107 1.27 12.63 14.40
C ALA A 107 0.67 13.96 13.92
N LYS A 108 1.49 15.01 13.78
CA LYS A 108 1.04 16.32 13.30
C LYS A 108 1.36 16.50 11.82
N PRO A 109 0.40 16.92 10.98
CA PRO A 109 0.68 17.22 9.57
C PRO A 109 1.84 18.21 9.42
N SER A 110 2.83 17.87 8.60
CA SER A 110 4.04 18.68 8.43
C SER A 110 3.94 19.57 7.19
N ALA A 111 4.02 20.89 7.38
CA ALA A 111 4.05 21.85 6.26
C ALA A 111 5.27 21.63 5.33
N VAL A 112 6.38 21.16 5.90
CA VAL A 112 7.61 20.82 5.16
C VAL A 112 7.35 19.64 4.21
N VAL A 113 6.67 18.60 4.67
CA VAL A 113 6.32 17.42 3.87
C VAL A 113 5.30 17.77 2.78
N LEU A 114 4.27 18.55 3.13
CA LEU A 114 3.27 19.00 2.15
C LEU A 114 3.92 19.82 1.02
N LYS A 115 4.85 20.73 1.37
CA LYS A 115 5.62 21.48 0.39
C LYS A 115 6.52 20.59 -0.47
N MET A 116 7.21 19.61 0.12
CA MET A 116 8.06 18.67 -0.61
C MET A 116 7.25 17.86 -1.65
N ILE A 117 6.07 17.37 -1.27
CA ILE A 117 5.19 16.65 -2.20
C ILE A 117 4.74 17.56 -3.34
N GLU A 118 4.35 18.81 -3.04
CA GLU A 118 3.91 19.76 -4.06
C GLU A 118 5.04 20.13 -5.03
N ASP A 119 6.24 20.43 -4.51
CA ASP A 119 7.42 20.71 -5.32
C ASP A 119 7.77 19.50 -6.21
N TYR A 120 7.63 18.26 -5.70
CA TYR A 120 7.82 17.03 -6.48
C TYR A 120 6.81 16.92 -7.63
N ARG A 121 5.52 17.16 -7.37
CA ARG A 121 4.47 17.11 -8.42
C ARG A 121 4.76 18.11 -9.54
N GLN A 122 5.14 19.33 -9.18
CA GLN A 122 5.51 20.37 -10.14
C GLN A 122 6.71 19.96 -11.00
N GLN A 123 7.75 19.39 -10.40
CA GLN A 123 8.92 18.89 -11.13
C GLN A 123 8.60 17.75 -12.09
N GLN A 124 7.64 16.90 -11.74
CA GLN A 124 7.19 15.80 -12.60
C GLN A 124 6.10 16.20 -13.61
N GLY A 125 5.64 17.46 -13.57
CA GLY A 125 4.54 17.93 -14.42
C GLY A 125 3.19 17.25 -14.10
N ILE A 126 3.02 16.76 -12.86
CA ILE A 126 1.80 16.09 -12.43
C ILE A 126 0.81 17.16 -11.94
N THR A 127 -0.38 17.20 -12.55
CA THR A 127 -1.47 18.05 -12.07
C THR A 127 -2.22 17.32 -10.95
N PRO A 128 -2.24 17.84 -9.71
CA PRO A 128 -2.95 17.19 -8.61
C PRO A 128 -4.44 17.08 -8.91
N ARG A 129 -5.03 15.91 -8.63
CA ARG A 129 -6.47 15.68 -8.72
C ARG A 129 -7.05 15.38 -7.35
N LYS A 130 -8.35 15.62 -7.21
CA LYS A 130 -9.09 15.16 -6.02
C LYS A 130 -9.23 13.64 -6.07
N ILE A 131 -8.74 12.97 -5.04
CA ILE A 131 -8.88 11.52 -4.86
C ILE A 131 -9.90 11.27 -3.74
N SER A 132 -10.85 10.38 -3.97
CA SER A 132 -11.88 10.03 -2.97
C SER A 132 -11.36 9.04 -1.93
N ASP A 133 -11.97 9.03 -0.74
CA ASP A 133 -11.68 8.02 0.30
C ASP A 133 -11.85 6.60 -0.26
N ASP A 134 -12.90 6.36 -1.05
CA ASP A 134 -13.17 5.06 -1.66
C ASP A 134 -12.06 4.64 -2.64
N GLU A 135 -11.55 5.57 -3.45
CA GLU A 135 -10.44 5.28 -4.34
C GLU A 135 -9.15 4.96 -3.59
N ILE A 136 -8.86 5.71 -2.52
CA ILE A 136 -7.71 5.45 -1.64
C ILE A 136 -7.81 4.03 -1.07
N VAL A 137 -8.95 3.69 -0.45
CA VAL A 137 -9.17 2.38 0.14
C VAL A 137 -9.10 1.27 -0.91
N GLN A 138 -9.71 1.45 -2.07
CA GLN A 138 -9.66 0.47 -3.15
C GLN A 138 -8.23 0.25 -3.65
N ARG A 139 -7.43 1.30 -3.86
CA ARG A 139 -6.05 1.14 -4.33
C ARG A 139 -5.19 0.44 -3.29
N LEU A 140 -5.30 0.85 -2.03
CA LEU A 140 -4.57 0.22 -0.94
C LEU A 140 -4.97 -1.25 -0.77
N VAL A 141 -6.25 -1.55 -0.60
CA VAL A 141 -6.73 -2.92 -0.31
C VAL A 141 -6.65 -3.82 -1.53
N PHE A 142 -7.01 -3.39 -2.73
CA PHE A 142 -6.96 -4.27 -3.90
C PHE A 142 -5.52 -4.57 -4.36
N SER A 143 -4.55 -3.71 -4.04
CA SER A 143 -3.13 -4.05 -4.24
C SER A 143 -2.70 -5.21 -3.34
N LEU A 144 -3.17 -5.24 -2.08
CA LEU A 144 -2.97 -6.37 -1.17
C LEU A 144 -3.62 -7.64 -1.73
N VAL A 145 -4.88 -7.54 -2.17
CA VAL A 145 -5.64 -8.67 -2.72
C VAL A 145 -4.95 -9.26 -3.95
N ASN A 146 -4.48 -8.41 -4.88
CA ASN A 146 -3.80 -8.88 -6.08
C ASN A 146 -2.52 -9.65 -5.73
N GLU A 147 -1.73 -9.11 -4.82
CA GLU A 147 -0.48 -9.74 -4.40
C GLU A 147 -0.74 -11.02 -3.58
N GLY A 148 -1.77 -11.04 -2.73
CA GLY A 148 -2.23 -12.23 -2.03
C GLY A 148 -2.68 -13.34 -2.99
N ALA A 149 -3.39 -13.00 -4.05
CA ALA A 149 -3.78 -13.97 -5.07
C ALA A 149 -2.59 -14.53 -5.85
N LYS A 150 -1.57 -13.71 -6.16
CA LYS A 150 -0.30 -14.19 -6.75
C LYS A 150 0.43 -15.13 -5.80
N ILE A 151 0.46 -14.84 -4.51
CA ILE A 151 1.04 -15.71 -3.48
C ILE A 151 0.35 -17.08 -3.44
N LEU A 152 -0.98 -17.13 -3.64
CA LEU A 152 -1.73 -18.39 -3.75
C LEU A 152 -1.39 -19.13 -5.05
N GLU A 153 -1.32 -18.43 -6.19
CA GLU A 153 -0.95 -19.02 -7.49
C GLU A 153 0.45 -19.64 -7.46
N GLU A 154 1.38 -18.98 -6.78
CA GLU A 154 2.75 -19.45 -6.63
C GLU A 154 2.90 -20.56 -5.57
N GLY A 155 1.82 -20.92 -4.87
CA GLY A 155 1.81 -21.96 -3.84
C GLY A 155 2.58 -21.58 -2.57
N ILE A 156 2.89 -20.29 -2.36
CA ILE A 156 3.58 -19.79 -1.16
C ILE A 156 2.66 -19.87 0.06
N ALA A 157 1.36 -19.62 -0.14
CA ALA A 157 0.31 -19.87 0.83
C ALA A 157 -0.60 -21.00 0.33
N SER A 158 -0.99 -21.93 1.20
CA SER A 158 -1.84 -23.07 0.81
C SER A 158 -3.31 -22.70 0.65
N LYS A 159 -3.80 -21.67 1.34
CA LYS A 159 -5.20 -21.23 1.33
C LYS A 159 -5.32 -19.73 1.58
N SER A 160 -6.36 -19.13 1.03
CA SER A 160 -6.71 -17.71 1.21
C SER A 160 -6.83 -17.32 2.69
N GLY A 161 -7.43 -18.19 3.51
CA GLY A 161 -7.55 -17.96 4.95
C GLY A 161 -6.22 -17.83 5.70
N ASP A 162 -5.12 -18.42 5.22
CA ASP A 162 -3.80 -18.21 5.85
C ASP A 162 -3.30 -16.77 5.61
N ILE A 163 -3.56 -16.21 4.44
CA ILE A 163 -3.25 -14.82 4.11
C ILE A 163 -4.10 -13.88 4.97
N ASP A 164 -5.39 -14.17 5.11
CA ASP A 164 -6.29 -13.39 5.96
C ASP A 164 -5.81 -13.39 7.41
N MET A 165 -5.43 -14.55 7.95
CA MET A 165 -4.90 -14.64 9.31
C MET A 165 -3.60 -13.84 9.50
N VAL A 166 -2.70 -13.82 8.52
CA VAL A 166 -1.49 -12.97 8.54
C VAL A 166 -1.88 -11.50 8.66
N TYR A 167 -2.87 -11.05 7.89
CA TYR A 167 -3.28 -9.65 7.86
C TYR A 167 -4.09 -9.22 9.09
N LEU A 168 -4.94 -10.09 9.61
CA LEU A 168 -5.66 -9.85 10.86
C LEU A 168 -4.72 -9.74 12.06
N THR A 169 -3.74 -10.63 12.16
CA THR A 169 -2.88 -10.74 13.36
C THR A 169 -1.61 -9.91 13.29
N GLY A 170 -1.07 -9.68 12.08
CA GLY A 170 0.21 -9.01 11.89
C GLY A 170 0.11 -7.57 11.37
N TYR A 171 -0.93 -7.24 10.60
CA TYR A 171 -1.02 -5.96 9.88
C TYR A 171 -2.25 -5.13 10.25
N GLY A 172 -3.08 -5.62 11.19
CA GLY A 172 -4.22 -4.87 11.72
C GLY A 172 -5.36 -4.70 10.71
N PHE A 173 -5.55 -5.64 9.79
CA PHE A 173 -6.75 -5.63 8.94
C PHE A 173 -8.01 -5.74 9.83
N PRO A 174 -9.08 -4.97 9.57
CA PRO A 174 -10.26 -4.95 10.43
C PRO A 174 -10.94 -6.32 10.55
N MET A 175 -11.02 -6.86 11.78
CA MET A 175 -11.56 -8.20 12.04
C MET A 175 -12.99 -8.41 11.54
N TRP A 176 -13.85 -7.38 11.63
CA TRP A 176 -15.24 -7.46 11.14
C TRP A 176 -15.37 -7.49 9.61
N ARG A 177 -14.25 -7.40 8.88
CA ARG A 177 -14.17 -7.59 7.42
C ARG A 177 -13.44 -8.89 7.02
N GLY A 178 -13.13 -9.76 7.98
CA GLY A 178 -12.52 -11.09 7.78
C GLY A 178 -11.04 -11.10 7.39
N GLY A 179 -10.62 -10.26 6.46
CA GLY A 179 -9.27 -10.25 5.90
C GLY A 179 -9.29 -9.74 4.46
N PRO A 180 -8.14 -9.43 3.83
CA PRO A 180 -8.10 -8.92 2.47
C PRO A 180 -8.77 -9.87 1.45
N MET A 181 -8.55 -11.18 1.56
CA MET A 181 -9.08 -12.17 0.61
C MET A 181 -10.59 -12.36 0.82
N HIS A 182 -11.02 -12.51 2.07
CA HIS A 182 -12.45 -12.53 2.43
C HIS A 182 -13.19 -11.26 1.96
N TYR A 183 -12.65 -10.08 2.28
CA TYR A 183 -13.22 -8.79 1.87
C TYR A 183 -13.34 -8.66 0.34
N ALA A 184 -12.36 -9.15 -0.42
CA ALA A 184 -12.46 -9.18 -1.88
C ALA A 184 -13.61 -10.07 -2.37
N GLY A 185 -13.91 -11.16 -1.66
CA GLY A 185 -15.09 -11.99 -1.87
C GLY A 185 -16.39 -11.22 -1.62
N GLU A 186 -16.50 -10.48 -0.51
CA GLU A 186 -17.66 -9.66 -0.17
C GLU A 186 -17.92 -8.54 -1.20
N VAL A 187 -16.86 -7.88 -1.67
CA VAL A 187 -16.94 -6.86 -2.73
C VAL A 187 -17.34 -7.47 -4.08
N GLY A 188 -17.04 -8.75 -4.28
CA GLY A 188 -17.21 -9.49 -5.52
C GLY A 188 -16.00 -9.33 -6.44
N LEU A 189 -15.38 -10.47 -6.82
CA LEU A 189 -14.15 -10.48 -7.61
C LEU A 189 -14.30 -9.84 -8.99
N PHE A 190 -15.51 -9.87 -9.58
CA PHE A 190 -15.79 -9.11 -10.80
C PHE A 190 -15.53 -7.61 -10.61
N ASN A 191 -16.03 -7.02 -9.53
CA ASN A 191 -15.85 -5.59 -9.23
C ASN A 191 -14.39 -5.26 -8.93
N VAL A 192 -13.69 -6.15 -8.23
CA VAL A 192 -12.25 -6.05 -7.98
C VAL A 192 -11.47 -6.00 -9.29
N VAL A 193 -11.74 -6.91 -10.23
CA VAL A 193 -11.10 -6.92 -11.57
C VAL A 193 -11.39 -5.63 -12.34
N GLN A 194 -12.63 -5.12 -12.31
CA GLN A 194 -12.96 -3.88 -13.00
C GLN A 194 -12.23 -2.68 -12.39
N ALA A 195 -12.11 -2.62 -11.06
CA ALA A 195 -11.35 -1.58 -10.38
C ALA A 195 -9.86 -1.64 -10.75
N MET A 196 -9.25 -2.84 -10.74
CA MET A 196 -7.86 -3.03 -11.17
C MET A 196 -7.63 -2.60 -12.62
N LYS A 197 -8.53 -2.99 -13.54
CA LYS A 197 -8.47 -2.55 -14.95
C LYS A 197 -8.59 -1.03 -15.10
N ARG A 198 -9.38 -0.37 -14.26
CA ARG A 198 -9.49 1.10 -14.22
C ARG A 198 -8.18 1.72 -13.73
N PHE A 199 -7.60 1.21 -12.65
CA PHE A 199 -6.33 1.71 -12.11
C PHE A 199 -5.14 1.45 -13.06
N ALA A 200 -5.15 0.34 -13.80
CA ALA A 200 -4.13 0.05 -14.82
C ALA A 200 -4.08 1.09 -15.96
N ARG A 201 -5.13 1.88 -16.16
CA ARG A 201 -5.16 2.98 -17.15
C ARG A 201 -4.57 4.28 -16.62
N ASN A 202 -4.23 4.35 -15.33
CA ASN A 202 -3.66 5.52 -14.71
C ASN A 202 -2.19 5.70 -15.16
N PRO A 203 -1.82 6.81 -15.82
CA PRO A 203 -0.46 7.01 -16.31
C PRO A 203 0.57 7.24 -15.19
N HIS A 204 0.12 7.62 -14.00
CA HIS A 204 0.97 7.92 -12.83
C HIS A 204 1.20 6.71 -11.93
N ASP A 205 0.68 5.54 -12.30
CA ASP A 205 0.78 4.30 -11.54
C ASP A 205 1.62 3.24 -12.28
N ASP A 206 1.81 2.09 -11.64
CA ASP A 206 2.37 0.90 -12.26
C ASP A 206 1.26 0.03 -12.85
N ALA A 207 1.00 0.19 -14.15
CA ALA A 207 0.03 -0.61 -14.88
C ALA A 207 0.29 -2.13 -14.77
N LYS A 208 1.57 -2.56 -14.62
CA LYS A 208 1.90 -3.97 -14.43
C LYS A 208 1.49 -4.46 -13.04
N ALA A 209 1.59 -3.61 -12.01
CA ALA A 209 1.12 -3.94 -10.66
C ALA A 209 -0.40 -4.17 -10.61
N TRP A 210 -1.14 -3.49 -11.49
CA TRP A 210 -2.60 -3.62 -11.63
C TRP A 210 -3.08 -4.71 -12.58
N ALA A 211 -2.19 -5.48 -13.22
CA ALA A 211 -2.59 -6.68 -13.94
C ALA A 211 -3.22 -7.67 -12.94
N PRO A 212 -4.53 -8.00 -13.06
CA PRO A 212 -5.16 -8.93 -12.15
C PRO A 212 -4.50 -10.30 -12.24
N SER A 213 -4.33 -10.95 -11.09
CA SER A 213 -3.85 -12.32 -11.04
C SER A 213 -4.75 -13.27 -11.85
N LYS A 214 -4.19 -14.40 -12.32
CA LYS A 214 -4.96 -15.38 -13.10
C LYS A 214 -6.09 -15.97 -12.26
N LEU A 215 -5.82 -16.30 -11.00
CA LEU A 215 -6.75 -16.81 -10.00
C LEU A 215 -7.93 -15.86 -9.79
N ILE A 216 -7.69 -14.56 -9.60
CA ILE A 216 -8.78 -13.57 -9.48
C ILE A 216 -9.65 -13.60 -10.73
N THR A 217 -9.04 -13.61 -11.91
CA THR A 217 -9.75 -13.59 -13.18
C THR A 217 -10.59 -14.86 -13.39
N ASP A 218 -10.01 -16.04 -13.11
CA ASP A 218 -10.69 -17.34 -13.23
C ASP A 218 -11.88 -17.43 -12.26
N LEU A 219 -11.69 -17.04 -10.99
CA LEU A 219 -12.75 -17.04 -9.98
C LEU A 219 -13.86 -16.05 -10.32
N ALA A 220 -13.51 -14.86 -10.82
CA ALA A 220 -14.49 -13.86 -11.25
C ALA A 220 -15.35 -14.36 -12.42
N VAL A 221 -14.77 -15.06 -13.40
CA VAL A 221 -15.52 -15.67 -14.52
C VAL A 221 -16.42 -16.81 -14.01
N ALA A 222 -15.93 -17.61 -13.06
CA ALA A 222 -16.68 -18.71 -12.48
C ALA A 222 -17.78 -18.27 -11.49
N GLY A 223 -17.87 -16.98 -11.15
CA GLY A 223 -18.80 -16.47 -10.14
C GLY A 223 -18.49 -16.98 -8.73
N LYS A 224 -17.22 -17.26 -8.44
CA LYS A 224 -16.73 -17.79 -7.16
C LYS A 224 -15.96 -16.74 -6.36
N THR A 225 -15.75 -17.03 -5.08
CA THR A 225 -14.87 -16.27 -4.18
C THR A 225 -13.56 -17.05 -3.96
N PHE A 226 -12.67 -16.52 -3.11
CA PHE A 226 -11.44 -17.22 -2.71
C PHE A 226 -11.66 -18.35 -1.68
N GLU A 227 -12.89 -18.51 -1.19
CA GLU A 227 -13.28 -19.54 -0.21
C GLU A 227 -13.90 -20.76 -0.90
#